data_AF-A0A6N7S2C0-F1
#
_entry.id   AF-A0A6N7S2C0-F1
#
_cell.length_a   1.000
_cell.length_b   1.000
_cell.length_c   1.000
_cell.angle_alpha   90.00
_cell.angle_beta   90.00
_cell.angle_gamma   90.00
#
_symmetry.space_group_name_H-M   'P 1'
#
loop_
_entity.id
_entity.type
_entity.pdbx_description
1 polymer ?
#
loop_
_entity_poly.entity_id
_entity_poly.type
_entity_poly.pdbx_seq_one_letter_code
_entity_poly.pdbx_strand_id
1 'polypeptide(L)'
;MAQFSKALFSHPFSRAYWKEASAETRRVRILAVAALCMGLKMAIASFRIPVADNLYIYFTYLITAVQCAVAGPVVGVLCGGIGDLIEFAIHPTGPFFPGYTLSSMAGALIFALFLYRTKITVWRLALSRLLINLFVNVGLGSLWSYMLYSKGYLYYFAKSIVKNTIMLPIEVILLVLFFRMLIPYLEGKNWIAPQGEKKLPWW
;
A
#
# COMPACT_ATOMS: atom_id res chain seq x y z
N MET A 1 -17.03 -5.57 -24.62
CA MET A 1 -16.55 -5.67 -23.22
C MET A 1 -15.15 -5.07 -23.16
N ALA A 2 -14.95 -3.96 -22.45
CA ALA A 2 -13.60 -3.38 -22.29
C ALA A 2 -12.76 -4.31 -21.40
N GLN A 3 -11.90 -5.12 -22.01
CA GLN A 3 -10.95 -5.99 -21.31
C GLN A 3 -9.88 -5.12 -20.63
N PHE A 4 -9.55 -5.45 -19.39
CA PHE A 4 -8.32 -4.97 -18.77
C PHE A 4 -7.12 -5.50 -19.56
N SER A 5 -6.11 -4.66 -19.76
CA SER A 5 -4.91 -5.03 -20.52
C SER A 5 -4.25 -6.24 -19.85
N LYS A 6 -4.02 -7.30 -20.63
CA LYS A 6 -3.31 -8.51 -20.18
C LYS A 6 -1.78 -8.33 -20.17
N ALA A 7 -1.29 -7.12 -20.47
CA ALA A 7 0.13 -6.86 -20.55
C ALA A 7 0.79 -7.05 -19.18
N LEU A 8 1.71 -8.02 -19.11
CA LEU A 8 2.68 -8.12 -18.03
C LEU A 8 3.86 -7.22 -18.37
N PHE A 9 4.19 -6.29 -17.48
CA PHE A 9 5.40 -5.48 -17.63
C PHE A 9 6.56 -6.11 -16.87
N SER A 10 7.73 -6.18 -17.52
CA SER A 10 8.94 -6.72 -16.89
C SER A 10 9.54 -5.77 -15.85
N HIS A 11 9.45 -4.45 -16.07
CA HIS A 11 10.01 -3.45 -15.16
C HIS A 11 9.15 -2.17 -15.11
N PRO A 12 9.00 -1.51 -13.93
CA PRO A 12 8.28 -0.24 -13.77
C PRO A 12 8.88 0.97 -14.54
N PHE A 13 10.07 0.84 -15.14
CA PHE A 13 10.71 1.95 -15.87
C PHE A 13 10.31 2.02 -17.35
N SER A 14 9.40 1.15 -17.81
CA SER A 14 8.91 1.19 -19.18
C SER A 14 7.98 2.38 -19.41
N ARG A 15 8.14 3.10 -20.53
CA ARG A 15 7.19 4.14 -20.96
C ARG A 15 5.77 3.58 -21.14
N ALA A 16 5.65 2.34 -21.60
CA ALA A 16 4.36 1.69 -21.77
C ALA A 16 3.63 1.47 -20.44
N TYR A 17 4.38 1.15 -19.37
CA TYR A 17 3.85 0.98 -18.02
C TYR A 17 3.20 2.27 -17.50
N TRP A 18 3.89 3.41 -17.61
CA TRP A 18 3.36 4.71 -17.17
C TRP A 18 2.24 5.24 -18.07
N LYS A 19 2.27 4.92 -19.37
CA LYS A 19 1.17 5.24 -20.29
C LYS A 19 -0.09 4.46 -19.93
N GLU A 20 0.04 3.18 -19.58
CA GLU A 20 -1.10 2.38 -19.14
C GLU A 20 -1.62 2.85 -17.78
N ALA A 21 -0.72 3.07 -16.81
CA ALA A 21 -1.07 3.55 -15.48
C ALA A 21 -1.79 4.92 -15.50
N SER A 22 -1.37 5.83 -16.38
CA SER A 22 -2.08 7.10 -16.56
C SER A 22 -3.43 6.92 -17.25
N ALA A 23 -3.56 5.97 -18.18
CA ALA A 23 -4.85 5.63 -18.78
C ALA A 23 -5.86 5.06 -17.77
N GLU A 24 -5.40 4.37 -16.71
CA GLU A 24 -6.28 3.86 -15.63
C GLU A 24 -7.06 4.98 -14.92
N THR A 25 -6.52 6.20 -14.87
CA THR A 25 -7.21 7.36 -14.28
C THR A 25 -8.50 7.74 -15.02
N ARG A 26 -8.64 7.36 -16.29
CA ARG A 26 -9.83 7.65 -17.11
C ARG A 26 -10.83 6.51 -17.11
N ARG A 27 -10.46 5.34 -16.56
CA ARG A 27 -11.36 4.18 -16.53
C ARG A 27 -12.25 4.26 -15.30
N VAL A 28 -13.51 4.61 -15.51
CA VAL A 28 -14.54 4.75 -14.47
C VAL A 28 -14.61 3.51 -13.55
N ARG A 29 -14.47 2.30 -14.12
CA ARG A 29 -14.48 1.05 -13.33
C ARG A 29 -13.33 0.97 -12.33
N ILE A 30 -12.14 1.46 -12.68
CA ILE A 30 -10.97 1.45 -11.79
C ILE A 30 -11.14 2.48 -10.69
N LEU A 31 -11.61 3.68 -11.04
CA LEU A 31 -11.90 4.72 -10.06
C LEU A 31 -12.95 4.26 -9.05
N ALA A 32 -14.01 3.59 -9.52
CA ALA A 32 -15.04 3.03 -8.65
C ALA A 32 -14.48 1.97 -7.70
N VAL A 33 -13.68 1.02 -8.20
CA VAL A 33 -13.03 0.01 -7.35
C VAL A 33 -12.05 0.66 -6.36
N ALA A 34 -11.27 1.65 -6.80
CA ALA A 34 -10.34 2.37 -5.94
C ALA A 34 -11.07 3.13 -4.82
N ALA A 35 -12.21 3.76 -5.13
CA ALA A 35 -13.05 4.43 -4.14
C ALA A 35 -13.68 3.43 -3.13
N LEU A 36 -14.15 2.27 -3.59
CA LEU A 36 -14.65 1.21 -2.71
C LEU A 36 -13.55 0.65 -1.81
N CYS A 37 -12.37 0.38 -2.35
CA CYS A 37 -11.21 -0.03 -1.56
C CYS A 37 -10.81 1.04 -0.53
N MET A 38 -10.87 2.31 -0.90
CA MET A 38 -10.61 3.41 0.03
C MET A 38 -11.62 3.44 1.17
N GLY A 39 -12.93 3.35 0.87
CA GLY A 39 -13.97 3.27 1.91
C GLY A 39 -13.77 2.06 2.85
N LEU A 40 -13.43 0.90 2.27
CA LEU A 40 -13.12 -0.30 3.05
C LEU A 40 -11.86 -0.12 3.93
N LYS A 41 -10.81 0.53 3.41
CA LYS A 41 -9.60 0.87 4.17
C LYS A 41 -9.97 1.70 5.39
N MET A 42 -10.83 2.70 5.23
CA MET A 42 -11.25 3.60 6.31
C MET A 42 -12.10 2.88 7.35
N ALA A 43 -13.04 2.02 6.94
CA ALA A 43 -13.80 1.19 7.85
C ALA A 43 -12.89 0.25 8.68
N ILE A 44 -11.86 -0.33 8.06
CA ILE A 44 -10.88 -1.18 8.74
C ILE A 44 -9.96 -0.36 9.66
N ALA A 45 -9.66 0.89 9.32
CA ALA A 45 -8.83 1.77 10.16
C ALA A 45 -9.49 2.06 11.53
N SER A 46 -10.82 1.97 11.60
CA SER A 46 -11.57 2.06 12.86
C SER A 46 -11.34 0.84 13.78
N PHE A 47 -11.01 -0.33 13.22
CA PHE A 47 -10.69 -1.54 13.97
C PHE A 47 -9.21 -1.58 14.32
N ARG A 48 -8.87 -1.24 15.57
CA ARG A 48 -7.49 -1.21 16.08
C ARG A 48 -7.32 -2.33 17.09
N ILE A 49 -6.38 -3.24 16.86
CA ILE A 49 -6.02 -4.27 17.84
C ILE A 49 -4.88 -3.71 18.70
N PRO A 50 -5.11 -3.43 20.00
CA PRO A 50 -4.05 -3.01 20.90
C PRO A 50 -3.14 -4.20 21.22
N VAL A 51 -1.83 -4.01 21.07
CA VAL A 51 -0.81 -5.02 21.37
C VAL A 51 0.05 -4.62 22.57
N ALA A 52 0.25 -3.32 22.77
CA ALA A 52 0.94 -2.74 23.92
C ALA A 52 0.53 -1.26 24.09
N ASP A 53 1.06 -0.58 25.10
CA ASP A 53 0.82 0.86 25.33
C ASP A 53 1.21 1.69 24.11
N ASN A 54 0.22 2.40 23.53
CA ASN A 54 0.34 3.15 22.29
C ASN A 54 0.79 2.31 21.06
N LEU A 55 0.58 1.00 21.10
CA LEU A 55 0.94 0.09 20.01
C LEU A 55 -0.30 -0.59 19.44
N TYR A 56 -0.75 -0.11 18.29
CA TYR A 56 -1.85 -0.68 17.54
C TYR A 56 -1.34 -1.36 16.26
N ILE A 57 -1.90 -2.54 15.96
CA ILE A 57 -1.80 -3.18 14.65
C ILE A 57 -2.97 -2.73 13.81
N TYR A 58 -2.69 -2.30 12.59
CA TYR A 58 -3.67 -1.93 11.57
C TYR A 58 -3.58 -2.90 10.39
N PHE A 59 -4.73 -3.24 9.81
CA PHE A 59 -4.82 -4.10 8.62
C PHE A 59 -5.03 -3.31 7.33
N THR A 60 -4.98 -1.97 7.40
CA THR A 60 -5.23 -1.05 6.28
C THR A 60 -4.28 -1.30 5.10
N TYR A 61 -3.04 -1.73 5.38
CA TYR A 61 -2.03 -2.04 4.36
C TYR A 61 -2.47 -3.17 3.40
N LEU A 62 -3.29 -4.13 3.86
CA LEU A 62 -3.79 -5.21 3.01
C LEU A 62 -4.68 -4.67 1.89
N ILE A 63 -5.57 -3.73 2.25
CA ILE A 63 -6.47 -3.11 1.30
C ILE A 63 -5.72 -2.17 0.36
N THR A 64 -4.77 -1.39 0.89
CA THR A 64 -3.91 -0.53 0.08
C THR A 64 -3.10 -1.33 -0.94
N ALA A 65 -2.56 -2.50 -0.55
CA ALA A 65 -1.82 -3.37 -1.46
C ALA A 65 -2.71 -3.87 -2.61
N VAL A 66 -3.93 -4.35 -2.31
CA VAL A 66 -4.90 -4.78 -3.35
C VAL A 66 -5.30 -3.61 -4.25
N GLN A 67 -5.58 -2.46 -3.66
CA GLN A 67 -5.94 -1.25 -4.40
C GLN A 67 -4.83 -0.85 -5.37
N CYS A 68 -3.58 -0.87 -4.94
CA CYS A 68 -2.43 -0.53 -5.77
C CYS A 68 -2.16 -1.59 -6.85
N ALA A 69 -2.40 -2.87 -6.56
CA ALA A 69 -2.29 -3.96 -7.53
C ALA A 69 -3.30 -3.83 -8.68
N VAL A 70 -4.51 -3.33 -8.40
CA VAL A 70 -5.59 -3.17 -9.38
C VAL A 70 -5.55 -1.80 -10.08
N ALA A 71 -5.42 -0.72 -9.33
CA ALA A 71 -5.55 0.65 -9.83
C ALA A 71 -4.22 1.25 -10.34
N GLY A 72 -3.10 0.65 -9.97
CA GLY A 72 -1.77 1.06 -10.42
C GLY A 72 -1.20 2.27 -9.70
N PRO A 73 0.00 2.74 -10.11
CA PRO A 73 0.76 3.72 -9.35
C PRO A 73 0.14 5.11 -9.36
N VAL A 74 -0.43 5.57 -10.48
CA VAL A 74 -1.00 6.91 -10.58
C VAL A 74 -2.25 7.04 -9.71
N VAL A 75 -3.21 6.13 -9.88
CA VAL A 75 -4.44 6.11 -9.07
C VAL A 75 -4.13 5.77 -7.62
N GLY A 76 -3.21 4.82 -7.37
CA GLY A 76 -2.77 4.46 -6.02
C GLY A 76 -2.21 5.64 -5.24
N VAL A 77 -1.32 6.44 -5.85
CA VAL A 77 -0.76 7.65 -5.23
C VAL A 77 -1.84 8.69 -4.95
N LEU A 78 -2.72 8.97 -5.92
CA LEU A 78 -3.83 9.91 -5.74
C LEU A 78 -4.73 9.48 -4.58
N CYS A 79 -5.08 8.20 -4.52
CA CYS A 79 -5.89 7.67 -3.44
C CYS A 79 -5.17 7.63 -2.10
N GLY A 80 -3.84 7.44 -2.08
CA GLY A 80 -3.04 7.54 -0.86
C GLY A 80 -3.10 8.94 -0.27
N GLY A 81 -2.93 9.97 -1.10
CA GLY A 81 -3.02 11.36 -0.68
C GLY A 81 -4.44 11.78 -0.27
N ILE A 82 -5.43 11.52 -1.13
CA ILE A 82 -6.84 11.86 -0.84
C ILE A 82 -7.31 11.10 0.41
N GLY A 83 -7.01 9.80 0.50
CA GLY A 83 -7.44 8.98 1.63
C GLY A 83 -6.85 9.47 2.96
N ASP A 84 -5.63 9.99 2.97
CA ASP A 84 -5.00 10.58 4.16
C ASP A 84 -5.71 11.87 4.58
N LEU A 85 -6.02 12.76 3.63
CA LEU A 85 -6.75 14.00 3.90
C LEU A 85 -8.15 13.73 4.46
N ILE A 86 -8.88 12.76 3.89
CA ILE A 86 -10.21 12.40 4.39
C ILE A 86 -10.09 11.74 5.77
N GLU A 87 -9.13 10.85 5.98
CA GLU A 87 -8.91 10.20 7.27
C GLU A 87 -8.59 11.21 8.38
N PHE A 88 -7.76 12.22 8.06
CA PHE A 88 -7.50 13.35 8.95
C PHE A 88 -8.75 14.19 9.23
N ALA A 89 -9.60 14.43 8.21
CA ALA A 89 -10.83 15.19 8.39
C ALA A 89 -11.86 14.47 9.28
N ILE A 90 -11.93 13.14 9.23
CA ILE A 90 -12.84 12.34 10.06
C ILE A 90 -12.29 12.15 11.47
N HIS A 91 -10.98 11.91 11.59
CA HIS A 91 -10.30 11.66 12.86
C HIS A 91 -9.06 12.55 12.99
N PRO A 92 -9.24 13.84 13.37
CA PRO A 92 -8.14 14.77 13.55
C PRO A 92 -7.31 14.35 14.77
N THR A 93 -6.30 13.52 14.53
CA THR A 93 -5.40 12.99 15.56
C THR A 93 -4.08 13.75 15.48
N GLY A 94 -4.06 14.94 16.10
CA GLY A 94 -2.88 15.82 16.13
C GLY A 94 -2.87 16.88 15.03
N PRO A 95 -1.77 17.68 14.93
CA PRO A 95 -1.66 18.73 13.93
C PRO A 95 -1.55 18.16 12.52
N PHE A 96 -2.23 18.79 11.56
CA PHE A 96 -2.07 18.45 10.16
C PHE A 96 -0.62 18.69 9.72
N PHE A 97 0.04 17.65 9.21
CA PHE A 97 1.38 17.76 8.69
C PHE A 97 1.44 17.14 7.29
N PRO A 98 1.74 17.92 6.24
CA PRO A 98 1.69 17.44 4.85
C PRO A 98 2.69 16.30 4.57
N GLY A 99 3.72 16.13 5.39
CA GLY A 99 4.64 14.99 5.29
C GLY A 99 3.99 13.64 5.55
N TYR A 100 2.93 13.56 6.37
CA TYR A 100 2.19 12.31 6.56
C TYR A 100 1.40 11.93 5.30
N THR A 101 0.81 12.91 4.62
CA THR A 101 0.16 12.71 3.32
C THR A 101 1.18 12.22 2.27
N LEU A 102 2.37 12.82 2.23
CA LEU A 102 3.46 12.34 1.36
C LEU A 102 3.90 10.91 1.69
N SER A 103 3.88 10.53 2.97
CA SER A 103 4.22 9.18 3.41
C SER A 103 3.18 8.16 2.93
N SER A 104 1.89 8.50 3.03
CA SER A 104 0.80 7.68 2.50
C SER A 104 0.92 7.50 0.98
N MET A 105 1.20 8.59 0.25
CA MET A 105 1.44 8.57 -1.20
C MET A 105 2.64 7.69 -1.56
N ALA A 106 3.76 7.81 -0.85
CA ALA A 106 4.96 7.02 -1.07
C ALA A 106 4.72 5.53 -0.79
N GLY A 107 3.99 5.21 0.29
CA GLY A 107 3.61 3.83 0.61
C GLY A 107 2.75 3.19 -0.48
N ALA A 108 1.75 3.92 -0.98
CA ALA A 108 0.93 3.47 -2.10
C ALA A 108 1.75 3.29 -3.39
N LEU A 109 2.68 4.20 -3.67
CA LEU A 109 3.58 4.10 -4.82
C LEU A 109 4.44 2.84 -4.75
N ILE A 110 5.08 2.57 -3.61
CA ILE A 110 5.92 1.38 -3.45
C ILE A 110 5.10 0.11 -3.67
N PHE A 111 3.91 0.01 -3.08
CA PHE A 111 3.03 -1.15 -3.35
C PHE A 111 2.70 -1.27 -4.83
N ALA A 112 2.32 -0.17 -5.49
CA ALA A 112 1.97 -0.20 -6.90
C ALA A 112 3.14 -0.62 -7.79
N LEU A 113 4.37 -0.14 -7.53
CA LEU A 113 5.55 -0.49 -8.32
C LEU A 113 5.87 -1.99 -8.28
N PHE A 114 5.61 -2.65 -7.14
CA PHE A 114 5.89 -4.08 -6.97
C PHE A 114 4.74 -4.98 -7.40
N LEU A 115 3.49 -4.49 -7.36
CA LEU A 115 2.28 -5.29 -7.53
C LEU A 115 1.52 -5.05 -8.84
N TYR A 116 1.62 -3.86 -9.42
CA TYR A 116 0.82 -3.49 -10.59
C TYR A 116 1.32 -4.19 -11.86
N ARG A 117 0.43 -4.91 -12.54
CA ARG A 117 0.68 -5.56 -13.85
C ARG A 117 1.95 -6.41 -13.90
N THR A 118 2.29 -7.05 -12.79
CA THR A 118 3.41 -7.99 -12.70
C THR A 118 2.98 -9.31 -12.08
N LYS A 119 3.85 -10.33 -12.16
CA LYS A 119 3.66 -11.56 -11.41
C LYS A 119 3.87 -11.27 -9.92
N ILE A 120 2.87 -11.53 -9.11
CA ILE A 120 2.91 -11.34 -7.67
C ILE A 120 3.62 -12.56 -7.11
N THR A 121 4.72 -12.32 -6.38
CA THR A 121 5.53 -13.37 -5.77
C THR A 121 5.75 -13.04 -4.29
N VAL A 122 6.04 -14.06 -3.48
CA VAL A 122 6.27 -13.86 -2.03
C VAL A 122 7.40 -12.85 -1.81
N TRP A 123 8.47 -12.92 -2.61
CA TRP A 123 9.57 -11.95 -2.56
C TRP A 123 9.12 -10.52 -2.84
N ARG A 124 8.28 -10.27 -3.86
CA ARG A 124 7.78 -8.91 -4.16
C ARG A 124 6.92 -8.36 -3.04
N LEU A 125 6.07 -9.21 -2.44
CA LEU A 125 5.25 -8.84 -1.28
C LEU A 125 6.13 -8.45 -0.09
N ALA A 126 7.10 -9.30 0.25
CA ALA A 126 8.03 -9.07 1.35
C ALA A 126 8.88 -7.81 1.13
N LEU A 127 9.46 -7.64 -0.07
CA LEU A 127 10.27 -6.48 -0.43
C LEU A 127 9.47 -5.20 -0.42
N SER A 128 8.26 -5.19 -0.98
CA SER A 128 7.39 -4.01 -0.96
C SER A 128 7.09 -3.58 0.48
N ARG A 129 6.79 -4.54 1.37
CA ARG A 129 6.51 -4.23 2.77
C ARG A 129 7.77 -3.75 3.50
N LEU A 130 8.91 -4.38 3.27
CA LEU A 130 10.20 -4.00 3.85
C LEU A 130 10.58 -2.57 3.44
N LEU A 131 10.43 -2.23 2.16
CA LEU A 131 10.73 -0.88 1.66
C LEU A 131 9.82 0.17 2.27
N ILE A 132 8.51 -0.11 2.38
CA ILE A 132 7.57 0.82 3.05
C ILE A 132 7.96 1.00 4.51
N ASN A 133 8.28 -0.09 5.19
CA ASN A 133 8.67 -0.08 6.59
C ASN A 133 9.95 0.75 6.82
N LEU A 134 10.98 0.52 6.01
CA LEU A 134 12.28 1.18 6.15
C LEU A 134 12.25 2.64 5.66
N PHE A 135 11.75 2.89 4.45
CA PHE A 135 11.81 4.23 3.85
C PHE A 135 10.69 5.14 4.33
N VAL A 136 9.46 4.62 4.43
CA VAL A 136 8.28 5.43 4.76
C VAL A 136 8.10 5.50 6.27
N ASN A 137 7.97 4.36 6.96
CA ASN A 137 7.65 4.38 8.39
C ASN A 137 8.85 4.82 9.26
N VAL A 138 10.05 4.33 8.96
CA VAL A 138 11.26 4.66 9.70
C VAL A 138 11.91 5.93 9.14
N GLY A 139 12.23 5.97 7.84
CA GLY A 139 12.88 7.11 7.20
C GLY A 139 12.06 8.40 7.29
N LEU A 140 10.96 8.48 6.53
CA LEU A 140 10.09 9.67 6.52
C LEU A 140 9.46 9.93 7.89
N GLY A 141 8.93 8.90 8.56
CA GLY A 141 8.31 9.03 9.88
C GLY A 141 9.24 9.64 10.93
N SER A 142 10.52 9.27 10.89
CA SER A 142 11.51 9.91 11.76
C SER A 142 11.78 11.35 11.34
N LEU A 143 11.98 11.64 10.04
CA LEU A 143 12.21 13.01 9.56
C LEU A 143 11.09 13.96 9.98
N TRP A 144 9.83 13.51 9.97
CA TRP A 144 8.70 14.28 10.47
C TRP A 144 8.76 14.48 11.97
N SER A 145 9.14 13.44 12.72
CA SER A 145 9.34 13.53 14.17
C SER A 145 10.45 14.52 14.54
N TYR A 146 11.51 14.62 13.74
CA TYR A 146 12.56 15.62 13.90
C TYR A 146 12.02 17.04 13.73
N MET A 147 11.25 17.28 12.67
CA MET A 147 10.69 18.61 12.40
C MET A 147 9.62 19.04 13.41
N LEU A 148 8.79 18.11 13.91
CA LEU A 148 7.70 18.42 14.84
C LEU A 148 8.15 18.50 16.30
N TYR A 149 9.10 17.65 16.72
CA TYR A 149 9.43 17.46 18.13
C TYR A 149 10.89 17.73 18.51
N SER A 150 11.74 18.15 17.55
CA SER A 150 13.17 18.55 17.69
C SER A 150 14.08 17.55 18.43
N LYS A 151 13.97 17.41 19.75
CA LYS A 151 14.88 16.65 20.63
C LYS A 151 14.45 15.20 20.90
N GLY A 152 13.21 14.81 20.55
CA GLY A 152 12.69 13.45 20.73
C GLY A 152 12.97 12.48 19.57
N TYR A 153 13.61 12.94 18.49
CA TYR A 153 13.76 12.19 17.23
C TYR A 153 14.35 10.79 17.41
N LEU A 154 15.48 10.66 18.13
CA LEU A 154 16.16 9.38 18.31
C LEU A 154 15.29 8.36 19.04
N TYR A 155 14.50 8.81 20.01
CA TYR A 155 13.56 7.96 20.74
C TYR A 155 12.44 7.45 19.82
N TYR A 156 11.82 8.34 19.04
CA TYR A 156 10.79 7.94 18.08
C TYR A 156 11.32 7.07 16.94
N PHE A 157 12.55 7.34 16.48
CA PHE A 157 13.24 6.53 15.47
C PHE A 157 13.51 5.11 15.98
N ALA A 158 14.15 4.98 17.15
CA ALA A 158 14.44 3.67 17.74
C ALA A 158 13.16 2.89 18.03
N LYS A 159 12.14 3.56 18.60
CA LYS A 159 10.83 2.94 18.85
C LYS A 159 10.15 2.51 17.55
N SER A 160 10.23 3.33 16.50
CA SER A 160 9.67 3.02 15.18
C SER A 160 10.38 1.81 14.59
N ILE A 161 11.71 1.75 14.60
CA ILE A 161 12.49 0.60 14.11
C ILE A 161 12.08 -0.68 14.82
N VAL A 162 12.17 -0.71 16.16
CA VAL A 162 11.89 -1.92 16.94
C VAL A 162 10.48 -2.43 16.67
N LYS A 163 9.48 -1.53 16.73
CA LYS A 163 8.09 -1.85 16.42
C LYS A 163 7.96 -2.45 15.02
N ASN A 164 8.48 -1.72 14.03
CA ASN A 164 8.29 -2.03 12.62
C ASN A 164 9.01 -3.31 12.22
N THR A 165 10.19 -3.60 12.79
CA THR A 165 10.93 -4.84 12.56
C THR A 165 10.22 -6.06 13.16
N ILE A 166 9.64 -5.94 14.36
CA ILE A 166 8.87 -7.02 14.99
C ILE A 166 7.57 -7.29 14.24
N MET A 167 6.89 -6.23 13.76
CA MET A 167 5.64 -6.37 13.01
C MET A 167 5.84 -6.86 11.57
N LEU A 168 6.98 -6.56 10.94
CA LEU A 168 7.25 -6.92 9.55
C LEU A 168 7.00 -8.40 9.21
N PRO A 169 7.51 -9.41 9.95
CA PRO A 169 7.27 -10.80 9.60
C PRO A 169 5.77 -11.16 9.65
N ILE A 170 5.04 -10.64 10.64
CA ILE A 170 3.60 -10.86 10.79
C ILE A 170 2.86 -10.24 9.61
N GLU A 171 3.19 -9.00 9.26
CA GLU A 171 2.57 -8.28 8.16
C GLU A 171 2.83 -8.95 6.81
N VAL A 172 4.05 -9.43 6.57
CA VAL A 172 4.41 -10.15 5.34
C VAL A 172 3.63 -11.46 5.24
N ILE A 173 3.55 -12.24 6.32
CA ILE A 173 2.76 -13.49 6.34
C ILE A 173 1.29 -13.21 6.01
N LEU A 174 0.69 -12.22 6.68
CA LEU A 174 -0.69 -11.82 6.43
C LEU A 174 -0.91 -11.37 4.99
N LEU A 175 0.02 -10.59 4.44
CA LEU A 175 -0.07 -10.09 3.07
C LEU A 175 0.02 -11.25 2.05
N VAL A 176 0.94 -12.20 2.27
CA VAL A 176 1.07 -13.40 1.43
C VAL A 176 -0.18 -14.26 1.48
N LEU A 177 -0.71 -14.54 2.69
CA LEU A 177 -1.93 -15.33 2.85
C LEU A 177 -3.13 -14.64 2.20
N PHE A 178 -3.24 -13.32 2.37
CA PHE A 178 -4.32 -12.52 1.80
C PHE A 178 -4.30 -12.55 0.27
N PHE A 179 -3.14 -12.29 -0.35
CA PHE A 179 -3.01 -12.35 -1.81
C PHE A 179 -3.19 -13.78 -2.35
N ARG A 180 -2.77 -14.81 -1.60
CA ARG A 180 -3.00 -16.21 -2.01
C ARG A 180 -4.48 -16.52 -2.17
N MET A 181 -5.33 -15.96 -1.31
CA MET A 181 -6.78 -16.12 -1.39
C MET A 181 -7.41 -15.21 -2.45
N LEU A 182 -6.90 -14.00 -2.65
CA LEU A 182 -7.47 -13.02 -3.58
C LEU A 182 -7.09 -13.24 -5.05
N ILE A 183 -5.88 -13.71 -5.34
CA ILE A 183 -5.40 -13.95 -6.71
C ILE A 183 -6.39 -14.75 -7.56
N PRO A 184 -6.90 -15.94 -7.15
CA PRO A 184 -7.82 -16.70 -8.00
C PRO A 184 -9.11 -15.94 -8.32
N TYR A 185 -9.59 -15.10 -7.40
CA TYR A 185 -10.78 -14.28 -7.60
C TYR A 185 -10.53 -13.09 -8.53
N LEU A 186 -9.39 -12.40 -8.33
CA LEU A 186 -9.01 -11.24 -9.13
C LEU A 186 -8.62 -11.63 -10.55
N GLU A 187 -7.96 -12.78 -10.72
CA GLU A 187 -7.62 -13.35 -12.02
C GLU A 187 -8.87 -13.79 -12.78
N GLY A 188 -9.82 -14.45 -12.10
CA GLY A 188 -11.12 -14.82 -12.69
C GLY A 188 -11.91 -13.62 -13.23
N LYS A 189 -11.77 -12.44 -12.62
CA LYS A 189 -12.38 -11.19 -13.08
C LYS A 189 -11.50 -10.35 -14.01
N ASN A 190 -10.29 -10.82 -14.35
CA ASN A 190 -9.28 -10.09 -15.14
C ASN A 190 -8.89 -8.72 -14.53
N TRP A 191 -8.93 -8.55 -13.21
CA TRP A 191 -8.57 -7.28 -12.56
C TRP A 191 -7.06 -7.14 -12.36
N ILE A 192 -6.35 -8.26 -12.23
CA ILE A 192 -4.89 -8.32 -12.16
C ILE A 192 -4.33 -9.05 -13.39
N ALA A 193 -3.03 -8.90 -13.63
CA ALA A 193 -2.35 -9.65 -14.68
C ALA A 193 -2.41 -11.17 -14.38
N PRO A 194 -2.50 -12.02 -15.43
CA PRO A 194 -2.58 -13.46 -15.27
C PRO A 194 -1.35 -13.97 -14.50
N GLN A 195 -1.59 -14.73 -13.44
CA GLN A 195 -0.55 -15.23 -12.54
C GLN A 195 -0.11 -16.64 -12.98
N GLY A 196 -0.97 -17.40 -13.66
CA GLY A 196 -0.65 -18.70 -14.26
C GLY A 196 -0.46 -19.84 -13.26
N GLU A 197 -0.24 -19.56 -11.97
CA GLU A 197 -0.11 -20.54 -10.90
C GLU A 197 -1.13 -20.30 -9.77
N LYS A 198 -1.75 -21.39 -9.28
CA LYS A 198 -2.70 -21.36 -8.15
C LYS A 198 -2.02 -21.08 -6.79
N LYS A 199 -0.69 -21.18 -6.73
CA LYS A 199 0.13 -20.89 -5.54
C LYS A 199 1.05 -19.72 -5.89
N LEU A 200 1.24 -18.80 -4.94
CA LEU A 200 2.24 -17.74 -5.07
C LEU A 200 3.63 -18.39 -5.17
N PRO A 201 4.37 -18.20 -6.26
CA PRO A 201 5.74 -18.65 -6.33
C PRO A 201 6.57 -17.87 -5.32
N TRP A 202 7.58 -18.54 -4.78
CA TRP A 202 8.50 -17.89 -3.86
C TRP A 202 9.24 -16.76 -4.57
N TRP A 203 9.68 -16.97 -5.82
CA TRP A 203 10.42 -16.05 -6.69
C TRP A 203 9.71 -15.67 -7.98
#